data_AF-A0A540X3R4-F1
#
_entry.id   AF-A0A540X3R4-F1
#
_cell.length_a   1.000
_cell.length_b   1.000
_cell.length_c   1.000
_cell.angle_alpha   90.00
_cell.angle_beta   90.00
_cell.angle_gamma   90.00
#
_symmetry.space_group_name_H-M   'P 1'
#
loop_
_entity.id
_entity.type
_entity.pdbx_description
1 polymer ?
#
loop_
_entity_poly.entity_id
_entity_poly.type
_entity_poly.pdbx_seq_one_letter_code
_entity_poly.pdbx_strand_id
1 'polypeptide(L)' 'MSAEAFGALQGALERLGDTTVRGPLPEGGGLGRHVLAHHGLALGYSWDERSRTLTLLSVEREP' A
#
# COMPACT_ATOMS: atom_id res chain seq x y z
N MET A 1 4.02 17.21 3.75
CA MET A 1 2.85 16.35 3.47
C MET A 1 1.66 17.00 4.16
N SER A 2 0.50 17.14 3.50
CA SER A 2 -0.69 17.71 4.15
C SER A 2 -1.36 16.68 5.06
N ALA A 3 -2.18 17.14 6.01
CA ALA A 3 -2.99 16.25 6.86
C ALA A 3 -3.95 15.38 6.01
N GLU A 4 -4.49 15.94 4.94
CA GLU A 4 -5.31 15.23 3.97
C GLU A 4 -4.55 14.09 3.27
N ALA A 5 -3.35 14.37 2.77
CA ALA A 5 -2.51 13.35 2.14
C ALA A 5 -2.10 12.23 3.13
N PHE A 6 -1.88 12.58 4.40
CA PHE A 6 -1.63 11.60 5.45
C PHE A 6 -2.85 10.70 5.69
N GLY A 7 -4.06 11.28 5.78
CA GLY A 7 -5.29 10.50 5.92
C GLY A 7 -5.53 9.55 4.74
N ALA A 8 -5.27 10.02 3.52
CA ALA A 8 -5.36 9.19 2.32
C ALA A 8 -4.34 8.04 2.32
N LEU A 9 -3.10 8.31 2.77
CA LEU A 9 -2.07 7.28 2.97
C LEU A 9 -2.51 6.23 3.99
N GLN A 10 -2.99 6.66 5.15
CA GLN A 10 -3.46 5.76 6.20
C GLN A 10 -4.59 4.85 5.69
N GLY A 11 -5.62 5.42 5.08
CA GLY A 11 -6.74 4.64 4.54
C GLY A 11 -6.33 3.71 3.40
N ALA A 12 -5.28 4.05 2.64
CA ALA A 12 -4.72 3.15 1.64
C ALA A 12 -4.00 1.95 2.27
N LEU A 13 -3.19 2.18 3.31
CA LEU A 13 -2.50 1.11 4.03
C LEU A 13 -3.48 0.17 4.73
N GLU A 14 -4.54 0.71 5.35
CA GLU A 14 -5.61 -0.08 5.95
C GLU A 14 -6.28 -1.00 4.92
N ARG A 15 -6.63 -0.48 3.74
CA ARG A 15 -7.22 -1.29 2.65
C ARG A 15 -6.25 -2.34 2.09
N LEU A 16 -4.96 -2.00 1.98
CA LEU A 16 -3.95 -2.93 1.47
C LEU A 16 -3.63 -4.06 2.47
N GLY A 17 -3.74 -3.78 3.76
CA GLY A 17 -3.61 -4.75 4.84
C GLY A 17 -4.86 -5.59 5.09
N ASP A 18 -6.02 -5.16 4.58
CA ASP A 18 -7.27 -5.91 4.70
C ASP A 18 -7.29 -7.12 3.75
N THR A 19 -7.13 -8.31 4.34
CA THR A 19 -7.12 -9.59 3.62
C THR A 19 -8.48 -10.00 3.06
N THR A 20 -9.57 -9.36 3.48
CA THR A 20 -10.93 -9.64 2.97
C THR A 20 -11.23 -8.87 1.69
N VAL A 21 -10.56 -7.74 1.49
CA VAL A 21 -10.72 -6.85 0.33
C VAL A 21 -9.70 -7.18 -0.76
N ARG A 22 -8.57 -7.76 -0.38
CA ARG A 22 -7.47 -8.02 -1.30
C ARG A 22 -7.72 -9.26 -2.17
N GLY A 23 -7.55 -9.10 -3.48
CA GLY A 23 -7.55 -10.23 -4.43
C GLY A 23 -6.35 -11.16 -4.21
N PRO A 24 -6.39 -12.39 -4.75
CA PRO A 24 -5.33 -13.38 -4.56
C PRO A 24 -3.99 -12.85 -5.08
N LEU A 25 -2.96 -12.89 -4.24
CA LEU A 25 -1.60 -12.56 -4.64
C LEU A 25 -0.93 -13.75 -5.34
N PRO A 26 0.10 -13.48 -6.17
CA PRO A 26 0.99 -14.53 -6.63
C PRO A 26 1.57 -15.27 -5.42
N GLU A 27 1.63 -16.61 -5.49
CA GLU A 27 2.18 -17.44 -4.43
C GLU A 27 3.62 -17.01 -4.10
N GLY A 28 3.89 -16.69 -2.83
CA GLY A 28 5.22 -16.30 -2.34
C GLY A 28 5.33 -14.91 -1.71
N GLY A 29 4.25 -14.12 -1.72
CA GLY A 29 4.32 -12.73 -1.26
C GLY A 29 4.88 -11.84 -2.37
N GLY A 30 4.18 -10.75 -2.65
CA GLY A 30 4.44 -9.92 -3.81
C GLY A 30 4.85 -8.51 -3.41
N LEU A 31 5.83 -7.97 -4.14
CA LEU A 31 5.99 -6.52 -4.23
C LEU A 31 4.74 -5.95 -4.92
N GLY A 32 4.19 -4.90 -4.33
CA GLY A 32 3.04 -4.18 -4.84
C GLY A 32 3.34 -2.69 -4.95
N ARG A 33 2.60 -2.03 -5.84
CA ARG A 33 2.61 -0.58 -6.01
C ARG A 33 1.18 -0.06 -5.94
N HIS A 34 0.94 0.93 -5.09
CA HIS A 34 -0.36 1.60 -4.97
C HIS A 34 -0.20 3.10 -5.24
N VAL A 35 -1.02 3.66 -6.14
CA VAL A 35 -0.92 5.07 -6.52
C VAL A 35 -2.07 5.86 -5.93
N LEU A 36 -1.73 6.92 -5.20
CA LEU A 36 -2.66 7.94 -4.70
C LEU A 36 -2.58 9.15 -5.64
N ALA A 37 -3.20 9.02 -6.81
CA ALA A 37 -3.07 10.00 -7.90
C ALA A 37 -3.46 11.42 -7.47
N HIS A 38 -4.55 11.57 -6.70
CA HIS A 38 -5.02 12.86 -6.18
C HIS A 38 -4.02 13.57 -5.27
N HIS A 39 -3.05 12.84 -4.72
CA HIS A 39 -2.02 13.39 -3.83
C HIS A 39 -0.61 13.34 -4.44
N GLY A 40 -0.46 12.86 -5.68
CA GLY A 40 0.83 12.72 -6.35
C GLY A 40 1.78 11.80 -5.56
N LEU A 41 1.27 10.68 -5.03
CA LEU A 41 2.07 9.72 -4.27
C LEU A 41 1.97 8.31 -4.85
N ALA A 42 3.08 7.58 -4.83
CA ALA A 42 3.13 6.15 -5.07
C ALA A 42 3.71 5.43 -3.84
N LEU A 43 3.12 4.31 -3.47
CA LEU A 43 3.51 3.46 -2.35
C LEU A 43 4.09 2.16 -2.89
N GLY A 44 5.35 1.90 -2.62
CA GLY A 44 5.96 0.58 -2.80
C GLY A 44 5.79 -0.22 -1.52
N TYR A 45 5.27 -1.45 -1.61
CA TYR A 45 5.06 -2.30 -0.44
C TYR A 45 5.38 -3.77 -0.75
N SER A 46 5.63 -4.56 0.28
CA SER A 46 5.61 -6.01 0.20
C SER A 46 4.50 -6.58 1.08
N TRP A 47 4.06 -7.78 0.72
CA TRP A 47 3.18 -8.57 1.56
C TRP A 47 3.79 -9.93 1.81
N ASP A 48 3.80 -10.31 3.08
CA ASP A 48 4.14 -11.66 3.49
C ASP A 48 2.86 -12.39 3.93
N GLU A 49 2.44 -13.37 3.12
CA GLU A 49 1.25 -14.19 3.40
C GLU A 49 1.41 -15.02 4.68
N ARG A 50 2.63 -15.45 5.02
CA ARG A 50 2.87 -16.32 6.18
C ARG A 50 2.62 -15.59 7.49
N SER A 51 3.07 -14.35 7.57
CA SER A 51 2.89 -13.49 8.74
C SER A 51 1.67 -12.57 8.62
N ARG A 52 0.99 -12.54 7.47
CA ARG A 52 -0.09 -11.59 7.14
C ARG A 52 0.34 -10.14 7.37
N THR A 53 1.58 -9.82 7.01
CA THR A 53 2.18 -8.51 7.25
C THR A 53 2.31 -7.74 5.95
N LEU A 54 1.81 -6.51 5.96
CA LEU A 54 2.13 -5.50 4.95
C LEU A 54 3.31 -4.67 5.42
N THR A 55 4.38 -4.66 4.64
CA THR A 55 5.54 -3.79 4.90
C THR A 55 5.56 -2.69 3.86
N LEU A 56 5.44 -1.44 4.31
CA LEU A 56 5.65 -0.28 3.47
C LEU A 56 7.16 -0.12 3.20
N LEU A 57 7.56 -0.18 1.94
CA LEU A 57 8.96 -0.13 1.52
C LEU A 57 9.36 1.27 1.05
N SER A 58 8.47 1.96 0.33
CA SER A 58 8.71 3.32 -0.16
C SER A 58 7.44 4.16 -0.21
N VAL A 59 7.63 5.47 -0.07
CA VAL A 59 6.63 6.51 -0.36
C VAL A 59 7.31 7.52 -1.27
N GLU A 60 6.91 7.54 -2.53
CA GLU A 60 7.52 8.34 -3.58
C GLU A 60 6.55 9.40 -4.07
N ARG A 61 7.08 10.54 -4.53
CA ARG A 61 6.31 11.54 -5.26
C ARG A 61 6.13 11.06 -6.70
N GLU A 62 4.89 10.96 -7.16
CA GLU A 62 4.61 10.86 -8.59
C GLU A 62 4.72 12.26 -9.21
N PRO A 63 5.34 12.38 -10.40
CA PRO A 63 5.41 13.64 -11.15
C PRO A 63 4.04 14.12 -11.65
#